data_AF-H2AWU8-F1
#
_entry.id   AF-H2AWU8-F1
#
_cell.length_a   1.000
_cell.length_b   1.000
_cell.length_c   1.000
_cell.angle_alpha   90.00
_cell.angle_beta   90.00
_cell.angle_gamma   90.00
#
_symmetry.space_group_name_H-M   'P 1'
#
loop_
_entity.id
_entity.type
_entity.pdbx_description
1 polymer ?
#
loop_
_entity_poly.entity_id
_entity_poly.type
_entity_poly.pdbx_seq_one_letter_code
_entity_poly.pdbx_strand_id
1 'polypeptide(L)'
;MASKNEEVIQNASDNDLKRKIDELKSRNETLGLAIQRSRHSVKRLKLEYGVLLERLESRVDLDPELRFENPLPNLSSFRDQLMNKPLKRSKGKRQRAKERDPNMPKRPTNAYLIYCEMNKEKIRENGSLDVTRDLAEGWKNLDESGRLPYYELYNEDRERYQKEMKIYNENLKSKSEIEIKNDENEKLPGEEDEVEEEVEEDDTEVGQNGKEPKKHFTSNENDAITL
;
A
#
# COMPACT_ATOMS: atom_id res chain seq x y z
N MET A 1 60.03 -3.73 14.47
CA MET A 1 58.88 -2.80 14.56
C MET A 1 58.14 -2.64 13.24
N ALA A 2 58.83 -2.63 12.08
CA ALA A 2 58.19 -2.50 10.76
C ALA A 2 57.10 -3.54 10.46
N SER A 3 57.35 -4.83 10.74
CA SER A 3 56.40 -5.92 10.44
C SER A 3 55.06 -5.84 11.19
N LYS A 4 55.02 -5.26 12.39
CA LYS A 4 53.77 -5.07 13.15
C LYS A 4 52.93 -3.91 12.60
N ASN A 5 53.57 -2.87 12.06
CA ASN A 5 52.84 -1.77 11.41
C ASN A 5 52.26 -2.22 10.08
N GLU A 6 52.98 -3.06 9.34
CA GLU A 6 52.52 -3.63 8.06
C GLU A 6 51.29 -4.54 8.27
N GLU A 7 51.31 -5.36 9.33
CA GLU A 7 50.19 -6.22 9.73
C GLU A 7 48.95 -5.41 10.18
N VAL A 8 49.15 -4.28 10.86
CA VAL A 8 48.05 -3.37 11.24
C VAL A 8 47.44 -2.68 10.01
N ILE A 9 48.26 -2.24 9.05
CA ILE A 9 47.79 -1.63 7.81
C ILE A 9 47.01 -2.64 6.96
N GLN A 10 47.51 -3.88 6.88
CA GLN A 10 46.84 -4.95 6.15
C GLN A 10 45.48 -5.32 6.78
N ASN A 11 45.43 -5.43 8.12
CA ASN A 11 44.17 -5.67 8.83
C ASN A 11 43.16 -4.52 8.70
N ALA A 12 43.63 -3.27 8.65
CA ALA A 12 42.76 -2.11 8.39
C ALA A 12 42.18 -2.18 6.97
N SER A 13 43.02 -2.49 5.97
CA SER A 13 42.60 -2.66 4.58
C SER A 13 41.61 -3.82 4.44
N ASP A 14 41.81 -4.94 5.13
CA ASP A 14 40.91 -6.09 5.11
C ASP A 14 39.55 -5.77 5.75
N ASN A 15 39.55 -4.96 6.82
CA ASN A 15 38.31 -4.47 7.43
C ASN A 15 37.54 -3.51 6.52
N ASP A 16 38.24 -2.63 5.80
CA ASP A 16 37.61 -1.73 4.82
C ASP A 16 37.04 -2.50 3.63
N LEU A 17 37.75 -3.52 3.15
CA LEU A 17 37.24 -4.44 2.12
C LEU A 17 36.00 -5.20 2.60
N LYS A 18 35.99 -5.66 3.86
CA LYS A 18 34.83 -6.34 4.46
C LYS A 18 33.61 -5.42 4.56
N ARG A 19 33.80 -4.19 5.03
CA ARG A 19 32.75 -3.15 5.03
C ARG A 19 32.22 -2.91 3.63
N LYS A 20 33.12 -2.83 2.64
CA LYS A 20 32.72 -2.60 1.26
C LYS A 20 31.90 -3.75 0.69
N ILE A 21 32.26 -4.98 1.03
CA ILE A 21 31.50 -6.17 0.66
C ILE A 21 30.09 -6.12 1.27
N ASP A 22 29.95 -5.74 2.53
CA ASP A 22 28.65 -5.70 3.21
C ASP A 22 27.76 -4.55 2.69
N GLU A 23 28.33 -3.38 2.40
CA GLU A 23 27.64 -2.31 1.66
C GLU A 23 27.13 -2.79 0.30
N LEU A 24 27.98 -3.49 -0.46
CA LEU A 24 27.61 -4.01 -1.77
C LEU A 24 26.51 -5.07 -1.68
N LYS A 25 26.52 -5.92 -0.64
CA LYS A 25 25.42 -6.88 -0.38
C LYS A 25 24.11 -6.16 -0.08
N SER A 26 24.11 -5.18 0.81
CA SER A 26 22.91 -4.38 1.14
C SER A 26 22.39 -3.62 -0.09
N ARG A 27 23.29 -3.03 -0.88
CA ARG A 27 22.93 -2.39 -2.15
C ARG A 27 22.34 -3.39 -3.15
N ASN A 28 22.88 -4.61 -3.23
CA ASN A 28 22.33 -5.65 -4.10
C ASN A 28 20.95 -6.13 -3.62
N GLU A 29 20.73 -6.22 -2.31
CA GLU A 29 19.43 -6.57 -1.73
C GLU A 29 18.37 -5.52 -2.03
N THR A 30 18.68 -4.23 -1.79
CA THR A 30 17.78 -3.11 -2.12
C THR A 30 17.48 -3.04 -3.62
N LEU A 31 18.48 -3.23 -4.49
CA LEU A 31 18.27 -3.34 -5.94
C LEU A 31 17.41 -4.56 -6.30
N GLY A 32 17.61 -5.70 -5.64
CA GLY A 32 16.79 -6.90 -5.81
C GLY A 32 15.32 -6.63 -5.52
N LEU A 33 15.03 -5.96 -4.39
CA LEU A 33 13.67 -5.55 -4.04
C LEU A 33 13.08 -4.55 -5.04
N ALA A 34 13.86 -3.57 -5.50
CA ALA A 34 13.43 -2.62 -6.53
C ALA A 34 13.08 -3.32 -7.86
N ILE A 35 13.87 -4.32 -8.25
CA ILE A 35 13.60 -5.15 -9.44
C ILE A 35 12.30 -5.95 -9.23
N GLN A 36 12.08 -6.53 -8.05
CA GLN A 36 10.83 -7.24 -7.74
C GLN A 36 9.62 -6.31 -7.80
N ARG A 37 9.71 -5.11 -7.21
CA ARG A 37 8.68 -4.06 -7.30
C ARG A 37 8.37 -3.69 -8.75
N SER A 38 9.41 -3.49 -9.56
CA SER A 38 9.26 -3.19 -10.99
C SER A 38 8.57 -4.33 -11.74
N ARG A 39 9.00 -5.59 -11.52
CA ARG A 39 8.36 -6.78 -12.10
C ARG A 39 6.90 -6.91 -11.72
N HIS A 40 6.57 -6.70 -10.45
CA HIS A 40 5.20 -6.78 -9.97
C HIS A 40 4.33 -5.64 -10.54
N SER A 41 4.88 -4.42 -10.62
CA SER A 41 4.23 -3.27 -11.27
C SER A 41 3.94 -3.55 -12.75
N VAL A 42 4.91 -4.09 -13.50
CA VAL A 42 4.73 -4.48 -14.90
C VAL A 42 3.68 -5.59 -15.04
N LYS A 43 3.68 -6.60 -14.16
CA LYS A 43 2.66 -7.65 -14.16
C LYS A 43 1.26 -7.06 -13.94
N ARG A 44 1.12 -6.11 -13.01
CA ARG A 44 -0.13 -5.40 -12.76
C ARG A 44 -0.58 -4.60 -13.98
N LEU A 45 0.30 -3.78 -14.56
CA LEU A 45 0.00 -2.98 -15.76
C LEU A 45 -0.39 -3.84 -16.96
N LYS A 46 0.23 -5.02 -17.14
CA LYS A 46 -0.16 -5.96 -18.20
C LYS A 46 -1.58 -6.51 -18.01
N LEU A 47 -1.98 -6.77 -16.77
CA LEU A 47 -3.35 -7.20 -16.46
C LEU A 47 -4.34 -6.05 -16.69
N GLU A 48 -4.03 -4.85 -16.22
CA GLU A 48 -4.83 -3.64 -16.48
C GLU A 48 -5.00 -3.41 -17.99
N TYR A 49 -3.93 -3.58 -18.77
CA TYR A 49 -3.95 -3.45 -20.22
C TYR A 49 -4.80 -4.55 -20.90
N GLY A 50 -4.73 -5.80 -20.42
CA GLY A 50 -5.56 -6.89 -20.92
C GLY A 50 -7.05 -6.63 -20.71
N VAL A 51 -7.44 -6.18 -19.50
CA VAL A 51 -8.82 -5.80 -19.19
C VAL A 51 -9.28 -4.61 -20.04
N LEU A 52 -8.40 -3.63 -20.29
CA LEU A 52 -8.73 -2.49 -21.14
C LEU A 52 -8.93 -2.91 -22.61
N LEU A 53 -8.12 -3.84 -23.13
CA LEU A 53 -8.28 -4.39 -24.47
C LEU A 53 -9.60 -5.17 -24.61
N GLU A 54 -9.89 -6.06 -23.68
CA GLU A 54 -11.16 -6.81 -23.63
C GLU A 54 -12.36 -5.86 -23.58
N ARG A 55 -12.25 -4.76 -22.82
CA ARG A 55 -13.26 -3.69 -22.76
C ARG A 55 -13.40 -2.92 -24.07
N LEU A 56 -12.31 -2.70 -24.80
CA LEU A 56 -12.34 -2.01 -26.10
C LEU A 56 -12.96 -2.91 -27.16
N GLU A 57 -12.58 -4.19 -27.21
CA GLU A 57 -13.14 -5.20 -28.11
C GLU A 57 -14.64 -5.37 -27.87
N SER A 58 -15.06 -5.51 -26.62
CA SER A 58 -16.49 -5.58 -26.24
C SER A 58 -17.30 -4.34 -26.62
N ARG A 59 -16.67 -3.16 -26.69
CA ARG A 59 -17.34 -1.93 -27.17
C ARG A 59 -17.44 -1.86 -28.69
N VAL A 60 -16.49 -2.43 -29.41
CA VAL A 60 -16.54 -2.55 -30.86
C VAL A 60 -17.66 -3.50 -31.28
N ASP A 61 -17.93 -4.54 -30.50
CA ASP A 61 -19.03 -5.49 -30.74
C ASP A 61 -20.41 -4.92 -30.36
N LEU A 62 -20.48 -3.98 -29.41
CA LEU A 62 -21.75 -3.40 -28.93
C LEU A 62 -22.30 -2.25 -29.79
N ASP A 63 -21.48 -1.62 -30.64
CA ASP A 63 -21.90 -0.42 -31.37
C ASP A 63 -21.21 -0.28 -32.76
N PRO A 64 -21.79 -0.85 -33.83
CA PRO A 64 -21.30 -0.69 -35.20
C PRO A 64 -21.27 0.76 -35.71
N GLU A 65 -21.91 1.70 -34.99
CA GLU A 65 -21.97 3.13 -35.31
C GLU A 65 -20.90 3.97 -34.59
N LEU A 66 -19.92 3.36 -33.88
CA LEU A 66 -18.70 4.06 -33.43
C LEU A 66 -17.77 4.51 -34.59
N ARG A 67 -18.29 4.61 -35.82
CA ARG A 67 -17.79 5.56 -36.81
C ARG A 67 -18.09 6.96 -36.30
N PHE A 68 -17.09 7.58 -35.68
CA PHE A 68 -17.10 8.97 -35.25
C PHE A 68 -17.72 9.90 -36.31
N GLU A 69 -18.99 10.27 -36.14
CA GLU A 69 -19.54 11.49 -36.72
C GLU A 69 -19.55 12.58 -35.65
N ASN A 70 -18.82 13.66 -35.97
CA ASN A 70 -18.70 14.95 -35.29
C ASN A 70 -17.48 15.12 -34.35
N PRO A 71 -16.63 16.12 -34.60
CA PRO A 71 -15.22 16.09 -34.24
C PRO A 71 -14.96 16.37 -32.75
N LEU A 72 -13.90 15.74 -32.25
CA LEU A 72 -13.31 16.02 -30.95
C LEU A 72 -12.97 17.52 -30.80
N PRO A 73 -13.08 18.09 -29.58
CA PRO A 73 -12.73 19.48 -29.33
C PRO A 73 -11.30 19.78 -29.79
N ASN A 74 -11.12 20.85 -30.57
CA ASN A 74 -9.79 21.26 -30.98
C ASN A 74 -9.02 21.91 -29.81
N LEU A 75 -7.69 21.88 -29.88
CA LEU A 75 -6.80 22.42 -28.85
C LEU A 75 -7.09 23.89 -28.50
N SER A 76 -7.61 24.68 -29.44
CA SER A 76 -7.98 26.08 -29.21
C SER A 76 -9.17 26.19 -28.26
N SER A 77 -10.23 25.42 -28.50
CA SER A 77 -11.44 25.41 -27.67
C SER A 77 -11.14 24.96 -26.23
N PHE A 78 -10.26 23.98 -26.07
CA PHE A 78 -9.85 23.48 -24.76
C PHE A 78 -9.01 24.50 -23.99
N ARG A 79 -8.11 25.21 -24.69
CA ARG A 79 -7.29 26.30 -24.12
C ARG A 79 -8.17 27.45 -23.63
N ASP A 80 -9.14 27.89 -24.42
CA ASP A 80 -10.03 29.00 -24.05
C ASP A 80 -10.88 28.63 -22.83
N GLN A 81 -11.32 27.38 -22.74
CA GLN A 81 -12.09 26.89 -21.59
C GLN A 81 -11.30 26.86 -20.29
N LEU A 82 -9.99 26.55 -20.34
CA LEU A 82 -9.11 26.55 -19.17
C LEU A 82 -8.80 27.98 -18.68
N MET A 83 -8.64 28.92 -19.61
CA MET A 83 -8.27 30.30 -19.29
C MET A 83 -9.46 31.13 -18.79
N ASN A 84 -10.67 30.86 -19.28
CA ASN A 84 -11.86 31.68 -18.99
C ASN A 84 -12.73 31.16 -17.84
N LYS A 85 -12.43 29.98 -17.26
CA LYS A 85 -13.21 29.39 -16.15
C LYS A 85 -12.47 29.55 -14.82
N PRO A 86 -12.94 30.37 -13.86
CA PRO A 86 -12.25 30.56 -12.60
C PRO A 86 -12.26 29.27 -11.76
N LEU A 87 -11.07 28.81 -11.35
CA LEU A 87 -10.91 27.68 -10.45
C LEU A 87 -11.55 28.00 -9.08
N LYS A 88 -12.57 27.22 -8.70
CA LYS A 88 -13.24 27.32 -7.40
C LYS A 88 -12.22 26.93 -6.31
N ARG A 89 -11.66 27.91 -5.58
CA ARG A 89 -10.75 27.65 -4.45
C ARG A 89 -11.51 26.90 -3.35
N SER A 90 -11.10 25.68 -3.02
CA SER A 90 -11.65 24.98 -1.85
C SER A 90 -11.26 25.73 -0.58
N LYS A 91 -12.25 26.04 0.28
CA LYS A 91 -11.98 26.60 1.60
C LYS A 91 -11.43 25.48 2.49
N GLY A 92 -10.25 25.70 3.07
CA GLY A 92 -9.64 24.81 4.05
C GLY A 92 -8.20 24.47 3.70
N LYS A 93 -7.25 25.21 4.26
CA LYS A 93 -5.81 24.90 4.19
C LYS A 93 -5.58 23.73 5.16
N ARG A 94 -5.83 22.49 4.73
CA ARG A 94 -5.31 21.31 5.42
C ARG A 94 -3.81 21.55 5.58
N GLN A 95 -3.30 21.55 6.81
CA GLN A 95 -1.85 21.60 7.03
C GLN A 95 -1.23 20.53 6.13
N ARG A 96 -0.32 20.95 5.24
CA ARG A 96 0.39 20.02 4.38
C ARG A 96 1.08 19.03 5.31
N ALA A 97 0.70 17.76 5.25
CA ALA A 97 1.41 16.71 5.95
C ALA A 97 2.90 16.86 5.62
N LYS A 98 3.74 16.74 6.65
CA LYS A 98 5.20 16.83 6.50
C LYS A 98 5.62 15.92 5.36
N GLU A 99 6.50 16.41 4.49
CA GLU A 99 6.89 15.70 3.27
C GLU A 99 7.49 14.35 3.67
N ARG A 100 6.86 13.27 3.20
CA ARG A 100 7.24 11.91 3.58
C ARG A 100 8.58 11.60 2.90
N ASP A 101 9.52 11.00 3.63
CA ASP A 101 10.81 10.59 3.07
C ASP A 101 10.57 9.72 1.81
N PRO A 102 11.15 10.09 0.64
CA PRO A 102 11.01 9.32 -0.59
C PRO A 102 11.43 7.86 -0.49
N ASN A 103 12.35 7.53 0.43
CA ASN A 103 12.85 6.17 0.66
C ASN A 103 12.00 5.38 1.66
N MET A 104 11.06 6.02 2.36
CA MET A 104 10.22 5.33 3.34
C MET A 104 9.27 4.34 2.65
N PRO A 105 9.34 3.02 2.97
CA PRO A 105 8.47 2.00 2.41
C PRO A 105 6.99 2.36 2.59
N LYS A 106 6.14 2.19 1.58
CA LYS A 106 4.71 2.51 1.67
C LYS A 106 3.98 1.51 2.56
N ARG A 107 3.09 2.00 3.43
CA ARG A 107 2.26 1.16 4.31
C ARG A 107 1.44 0.16 3.49
N PRO A 108 1.20 -1.06 4.01
CA PRO A 108 0.45 -2.07 3.30
C PRO A 108 -1.01 -1.65 3.12
N THR A 109 -1.62 -2.09 2.03
CA THR A 109 -3.02 -1.76 1.71
C THR A 109 -3.94 -2.76 2.39
N ASN A 110 -4.86 -2.30 3.26
CA ASN A 110 -5.82 -3.17 3.97
C ASN A 110 -6.60 -4.07 2.98
N ALA A 111 -6.89 -5.32 3.39
CA ALA A 111 -7.71 -6.29 2.66
C ALA A 111 -9.01 -5.70 2.07
N TYR A 112 -9.74 -4.86 2.81
CA TYR A 112 -10.94 -4.19 2.27
C TYR A 112 -10.62 -3.25 1.10
N LEU A 113 -9.52 -2.50 1.19
CA LEU A 113 -9.10 -1.59 0.11
C LEU A 113 -8.64 -2.36 -1.14
N ILE A 114 -8.02 -3.53 -0.94
CA ILE A 114 -7.69 -4.45 -2.04
C ILE A 114 -8.97 -4.93 -2.73
N TYR A 115 -9.98 -5.34 -1.96
CA TYR A 115 -11.29 -5.72 -2.48
C TYR A 115 -11.95 -4.58 -3.28
N CYS A 116 -11.92 -3.36 -2.74
CA CYS A 116 -12.43 -2.17 -3.41
C CYS A 116 -11.74 -1.92 -4.74
N GLU A 117 -10.41 -1.99 -4.79
CA GLU A 117 -9.66 -1.76 -6.02
C GLU A 117 -10.03 -2.76 -7.11
N MET A 118 -10.24 -4.03 -6.75
CA MET A 118 -10.58 -5.11 -7.69
C MET A 118 -12.04 -5.10 -8.16
N ASN A 119 -12.96 -4.63 -7.33
CA ASN A 119 -14.41 -4.72 -7.63
C ASN A 119 -15.06 -3.37 -7.96
N LYS A 120 -14.41 -2.22 -7.68
CA LYS A 120 -14.95 -0.89 -8.00
C LYS A 120 -15.29 -0.74 -9.47
N GLU A 121 -14.48 -1.31 -10.36
CA GLU A 121 -14.69 -1.17 -11.81
C GLU A 121 -15.88 -2.02 -12.28
N LYS A 122 -16.02 -3.24 -11.74
CA LYS A 122 -17.18 -4.10 -12.00
C LYS A 122 -18.48 -3.45 -11.54
N ILE A 123 -18.49 -2.87 -10.34
CA ILE A 123 -19.67 -2.19 -9.79
C ILE A 123 -19.99 -0.90 -10.57
N ARG A 124 -18.96 -0.17 -11.00
CA ARG A 124 -19.12 1.01 -11.85
C ARG A 124 -19.66 0.65 -13.24
N GLU A 125 -19.25 -0.48 -13.81
CA GLU A 125 -19.72 -0.98 -15.11
C GLU A 125 -21.16 -1.48 -15.06
N ASN A 126 -21.59 -2.02 -13.92
CA ASN A 126 -22.99 -2.38 -13.67
C ASN A 126 -23.92 -1.16 -13.54
N GLY A 127 -23.40 0.07 -13.73
CA GLY A 127 -24.18 1.30 -13.72
C GLY A 127 -24.58 1.78 -12.32
N SER A 128 -23.90 1.32 -11.27
CA SER A 128 -24.21 1.77 -9.92
C SER A 128 -23.89 3.26 -9.74
N LEU A 129 -24.86 3.99 -9.19
CA LEU A 129 -24.74 5.42 -8.86
C LEU A 129 -23.90 5.64 -7.60
N ASP A 130 -23.82 4.65 -6.70
CA ASP A 130 -23.07 4.72 -5.44
C ASP A 130 -22.16 3.49 -5.27
N VAL A 131 -21.09 3.49 -6.05
CA VAL A 131 -20.07 2.43 -6.06
C VAL A 131 -19.48 2.16 -4.67
N THR A 132 -19.38 3.19 -3.82
CA THR A 132 -18.76 3.06 -2.50
C THR A 132 -19.65 2.29 -1.54
N ARG A 133 -20.96 2.56 -1.58
CA ARG A 133 -21.94 1.85 -0.75
C ARG A 133 -22.03 0.38 -1.15
N ASP A 134 -22.12 0.11 -2.45
CA ASP A 134 -22.25 -1.26 -2.97
C ASP A 134 -20.99 -2.10 -2.69
N LEU A 135 -19.81 -1.48 -2.71
CA LEU A 135 -18.55 -2.12 -2.26
C LEU A 135 -18.59 -2.47 -0.77
N ALA A 136 -19.06 -1.56 0.07
CA ALA A 136 -19.16 -1.81 1.51
C ALA A 136 -20.14 -2.96 1.82
N GLU A 137 -21.28 -2.99 1.12
CA GLU A 137 -22.27 -4.07 1.22
C GLU A 137 -21.71 -5.40 0.70
N GLY A 138 -21.03 -5.40 -0.45
CA GLY A 138 -20.38 -6.58 -1.01
C GLY A 138 -19.33 -7.17 -0.07
N TRP A 139 -18.51 -6.33 0.57
CA TRP A 139 -17.53 -6.79 1.57
C TRP A 139 -18.19 -7.38 2.82
N LYS A 140 -19.28 -6.76 3.30
CA LYS A 140 -20.03 -7.25 4.47
C LYS A 140 -20.69 -8.60 4.19
N ASN A 141 -21.18 -8.80 2.96
CA ASN A 141 -21.87 -10.02 2.54
C ASN A 141 -20.91 -11.16 2.11
N LEU A 142 -19.62 -10.90 1.97
CA LEU A 142 -18.61 -11.93 1.70
C LEU A 142 -18.39 -12.85 2.91
N ASP A 143 -18.39 -14.15 2.64
CA ASP A 143 -18.03 -15.18 3.62
C ASP A 143 -16.53 -15.13 3.97
N GLU A 144 -16.12 -15.74 5.09
CA GLU A 144 -14.71 -15.82 5.47
C GLU A 144 -13.83 -16.44 4.38
N SER A 145 -14.33 -17.46 3.68
CA SER A 145 -13.66 -18.09 2.54
C SER A 145 -13.48 -17.14 1.36
N GLY A 146 -14.46 -16.27 1.10
CA GLY A 146 -14.39 -15.25 0.06
C GLY A 146 -13.48 -14.09 0.43
N ARG A 147 -13.33 -13.80 1.73
CA ARG A 147 -12.38 -12.78 2.22
C ARG A 147 -10.94 -13.27 2.28
N LEU A 148 -10.73 -14.57 2.48
CA LEU A 148 -9.43 -15.22 2.61
C LEU A 148 -8.38 -14.78 1.56
N PRO A 149 -8.67 -14.78 0.23
CA PRO A 149 -7.68 -14.36 -0.77
C PRO A 149 -7.23 -12.90 -0.62
N TYR A 150 -8.12 -12.02 -0.10
CA TYR A 150 -7.76 -10.62 0.16
C TYR A 150 -6.92 -10.47 1.43
N TYR A 151 -7.17 -11.31 2.45
CA TYR A 151 -6.35 -11.37 3.67
C TYR A 151 -4.97 -11.98 3.41
N GLU A 152 -4.87 -13.02 2.58
CA GLU A 152 -3.58 -13.57 2.14
C GLU A 152 -2.74 -12.51 1.44
N LEU A 153 -3.34 -11.80 0.48
CA LEU A 153 -2.65 -10.74 -0.25
C LEU A 153 -2.24 -9.58 0.68
N TYR A 154 -3.08 -9.22 1.66
CA TYR A 154 -2.72 -8.27 2.70
C TYR A 154 -1.55 -8.74 3.57
N ASN A 155 -1.53 -10.01 3.97
CA ASN A 155 -0.46 -10.59 4.79
C ASN A 155 0.87 -10.60 4.04
N GLU A 156 0.88 -10.98 2.77
CA GLU A 156 2.07 -10.88 1.90
C GLU A 156 2.57 -9.43 1.81
N ASP A 157 1.65 -8.48 1.61
CA ASP A 157 1.94 -7.04 1.54
C ASP A 157 2.54 -6.51 2.86
N ARG A 158 2.01 -7.01 3.99
CA ARG A 158 2.46 -6.71 5.35
C ARG A 158 3.86 -7.24 5.61
N GLU A 159 4.14 -8.49 5.26
CA GLU A 159 5.47 -9.08 5.39
C GLU A 159 6.51 -8.34 4.56
N ARG A 160 6.17 -7.97 3.32
CA ARG A 160 7.05 -7.13 2.50
C ARG A 160 7.33 -5.81 3.20
N TYR A 161 6.30 -5.11 3.69
CA TYR A 161 6.47 -3.85 4.40
C TYR A 161 7.37 -3.98 5.63
N GLN A 162 7.21 -5.04 6.41
CA GLN A 162 8.06 -5.30 7.58
C GLN A 162 9.53 -5.52 7.20
N LYS A 163 9.79 -6.30 6.15
CA LYS A 163 11.17 -6.52 5.64
C LYS A 163 11.78 -5.22 5.14
N GLU A 164 11.04 -4.45 4.33
CA GLU A 164 11.52 -3.17 3.81
C GLU A 164 11.71 -2.12 4.91
N MET A 165 10.87 -2.13 5.95
CA MET A 165 10.99 -1.20 7.07
C MET A 165 12.21 -1.51 7.95
N LYS A 166 12.52 -2.80 8.16
CA LYS A 166 13.77 -3.20 8.84
C LYS A 166 14.98 -2.66 8.10
N ILE A 167 15.05 -2.87 6.79
CA ILE A 167 16.13 -2.35 5.93
C ILE A 167 16.18 -0.82 5.95
N TYR A 168 15.02 -0.15 5.90
CA TYR A 168 14.95 1.31 5.97
C TYR A 168 15.50 1.84 7.31
N ASN A 169 15.10 1.22 8.43
CA ASN A 169 15.56 1.60 9.76
C ASN A 169 17.06 1.32 9.94
N GLU A 170 17.56 0.19 9.44
CA GLU A 170 19.00 -0.13 9.44
C GLU A 170 19.81 0.87 8.61
N ASN A 171 19.30 1.25 7.43
CA ASN A 171 19.92 2.28 6.60
C ASN A 171 19.87 3.66 7.24
N LEU A 172 18.78 3.99 7.95
CA LEU A 172 18.66 5.25 8.68
C LEU A 172 19.68 5.31 9.83
N LYS A 173 19.80 4.22 10.61
CA LYS A 173 20.81 4.07 11.68
C LYS A 173 22.24 4.14 11.14
N SER A 174 22.51 3.43 10.04
CA SER A 174 23.83 3.46 9.39
C SER A 174 24.15 4.85 8.85
N LYS A 175 23.17 5.56 8.31
CA LYS A 175 23.34 6.94 7.83
C LYS A 175 23.59 7.91 8.98
N SER A 176 22.86 7.80 10.09
CA SER A 176 23.13 8.60 11.29
C SER A 176 24.49 8.27 11.90
N GLU A 177 24.92 7.00 11.92
CA GLU A 177 26.26 6.63 12.39
C GLU A 177 27.38 7.12 11.47
N ILE A 178 27.16 7.19 10.16
CA ILE A 178 28.11 7.77 9.21
C ILE A 178 28.17 9.29 9.36
N GLU A 179 27.04 9.96 9.59
CA GLU A 179 26.98 11.40 9.87
C GLU A 179 27.69 11.73 11.20
N ILE A 180 27.47 10.95 12.26
CA ILE A 180 28.19 11.09 13.55
C ILE A 180 29.70 10.85 13.39
N LYS A 181 30.14 9.82 12.64
CA LYS A 181 31.57 9.56 12.39
C LYS A 181 32.26 10.63 11.53
N ASN A 182 31.50 11.34 10.69
CA ASN A 182 32.02 12.47 9.93
C ASN A 182 32.14 13.73 10.81
N ASP A 183 31.24 13.93 11.77
CA ASP A 183 31.29 15.03 12.75
C ASP A 183 32.31 14.78 13.89
N GLU A 184 32.59 13.51 14.25
CA GLU A 184 33.57 13.17 15.30
C GLU A 184 35.03 13.49 14.92
N ASN A 185 35.32 13.77 13.64
CA ASN A 185 36.62 14.31 13.22
C ASN A 185 36.74 15.84 13.45
N GLU A 186 35.71 16.51 14.01
CA GLU A 186 35.67 17.96 14.27
C GLU A 186 35.24 18.42 15.70
N LYS A 187 35.13 17.53 16.71
CA LYS A 187 35.12 17.78 18.20
C LYS A 187 33.74 17.76 18.95
N LEU A 188 33.77 17.06 20.10
CA LEU A 188 32.81 16.78 21.23
C LEU A 188 31.89 17.92 21.78
N PRO A 189 30.99 17.68 22.78
CA PRO A 189 29.94 16.63 22.95
C PRO A 189 28.56 17.23 23.38
N GLY A 190 27.43 16.55 23.15
CA GLY A 190 26.20 16.90 23.88
C GLY A 190 24.88 16.36 23.35
N GLU A 191 24.11 15.83 24.29
CA GLU A 191 22.67 15.52 24.29
C GLU A 191 22.21 14.24 23.58
N GLU A 192 22.04 13.23 24.43
CA GLU A 192 21.25 12.02 24.26
C GLU A 192 19.78 12.40 24.11
N ASP A 193 19.12 11.95 23.04
CA ASP A 193 17.66 11.86 22.98
C ASP A 193 17.28 10.42 22.62
N GLU A 194 16.96 9.66 23.67
CA GLU A 194 16.18 8.43 23.57
C GLU A 194 14.81 8.75 22.96
N VAL A 195 14.49 8.09 21.85
CA VAL A 195 13.11 8.06 21.35
C VAL A 195 12.64 6.61 21.36
N GLU A 196 11.98 6.24 22.45
CA GLU A 196 11.06 5.11 22.48
C GLU A 196 9.82 5.49 21.65
N GLU A 197 9.58 4.81 20.53
CA GLU A 197 8.26 4.80 19.90
C GLU A 197 7.64 3.42 20.11
N GLU A 198 6.63 3.39 20.98
CA GLU A 198 5.73 2.28 21.24
C GLU A 198 5.08 1.82 19.93
N VAL A 199 5.24 0.53 19.66
CA VAL A 199 4.54 -0.15 18.58
C VAL A 199 3.15 -0.47 19.11
N GLU A 200 2.17 0.34 18.70
CA GLU A 200 0.75 -0.01 18.86
C GLU A 200 0.48 -1.28 18.03
N GLU A 201 0.44 -2.42 18.73
CA GLU A 201 -0.10 -3.67 18.21
C GLU A 201 -1.60 -3.45 17.98
N ASP A 202 -1.99 -3.34 16.71
CA ASP A 202 -3.40 -3.41 16.30
C ASP A 202 -3.89 -4.85 16.50
N ASP A 203 -4.20 -5.17 17.76
CA ASP A 203 -4.91 -6.37 18.19
C ASP A 203 -6.31 -6.32 17.58
N THR A 204 -6.45 -6.88 16.38
CA THR A 204 -7.76 -7.23 15.86
C THR A 204 -8.26 -8.44 16.64
N GLU A 205 -8.91 -8.14 17.78
CA GLU A 205 -9.48 -9.09 18.72
C GLU A 205 -10.37 -10.11 18.00
N VAL A 206 -10.04 -11.39 18.23
CA VAL A 206 -10.77 -12.56 17.82
C VAL A 206 -12.11 -12.58 18.57
N GLY A 207 -13.16 -12.08 17.92
CA GLY A 207 -14.53 -12.17 18.42
C GLY A 207 -15.12 -13.57 18.25
N GLN A 208 -14.75 -14.51 19.12
CA GLN A 208 -15.59 -15.67 19.41
C GLN A 208 -16.87 -15.20 20.10
N ASN A 209 -18.04 -15.50 19.54
CA ASN A 209 -19.28 -15.53 20.31
C ASN A 209 -20.20 -16.63 19.78
N GLY A 210 -19.98 -17.84 20.30
CA GLY A 210 -21.05 -18.82 20.42
C GLY A 210 -22.01 -18.40 21.54
N LYS A 211 -23.30 -18.33 21.22
CA LYS A 211 -24.42 -18.39 22.18
C LYS A 211 -25.72 -18.74 21.44
N GLU A 212 -26.01 -20.04 21.37
CA GLU A 212 -27.41 -20.52 21.33
C GLU A 212 -27.96 -20.63 22.78
N PRO A 213 -29.23 -20.98 23.01
CA PRO A 213 -30.43 -20.22 22.68
C PRO A 213 -31.28 -19.98 23.95
N LYS A 214 -32.03 -18.87 24.04
CA LYS A 214 -33.06 -18.72 25.08
C LYS A 214 -34.42 -19.13 24.54
N LYS A 215 -34.86 -20.30 25.00
CA LYS A 215 -36.24 -20.80 24.94
C LYS A 215 -37.15 -19.78 25.64
N HIS A 216 -38.15 -19.26 24.96
CA HIS A 216 -39.38 -18.81 25.62
C HIS A 216 -40.56 -19.59 25.08
N PHE A 217 -40.97 -20.54 25.92
CA PHE A 217 -42.23 -21.25 25.89
C PHE A 217 -43.28 -20.28 26.42
N THR A 218 -44.32 -20.01 25.64
CA THR A 218 -45.61 -19.57 26.17
C THR A 218 -46.68 -20.43 25.50
N SER A 219 -47.03 -21.52 26.17
CA SER A 219 -48.38 -22.06 26.07
C SER A 219 -49.34 -20.98 26.53
N ASN A 220 -50.36 -20.68 25.74
CA ASN A 220 -51.67 -20.57 26.34
C ASN A 220 -52.73 -21.10 25.38
N GLU A 221 -53.43 -22.10 25.90
CA GLU A 221 -54.60 -22.74 25.36
C GLU A 221 -55.72 -21.71 25.18
N ASN A 222 -56.45 -21.84 24.08
CA ASN A 222 -57.88 -21.57 24.05
C ASN A 222 -58.48 -22.64 23.15
N ASP A 223 -58.82 -23.76 23.78
CA ASP A 223 -59.77 -24.75 23.28
C ASP A 223 -61.18 -24.15 23.15
N ALA A 224 -62.03 -24.88 22.41
CA ALA A 224 -63.49 -24.76 22.25
C ALA A 224 -63.90 -23.97 20.98
N ILE A 225 -64.62 -24.48 19.96
CA ILE A 225 -65.76 -25.41 19.92
C ILE A 225 -65.97 -25.79 18.41
N THR A 226 -65.86 -27.07 18.04
CA THR A 226 -66.91 -28.07 17.69
C THR A 226 -67.60 -27.96 16.32
N LEU A 227 -67.53 -29.09 15.60
CA LEU A 227 -68.33 -29.64 14.49
C LEU A 227 -68.22 -29.00 13.09
#